data_AF-M1REQ1-F1
#
_entry.id   AF-M1REQ1-F1
#
_cell.length_a   1.000
_cell.length_b   1.000
_cell.length_c   1.000
_cell.angle_alpha   90.00
_cell.angle_beta   90.00
_cell.angle_gamma   90.00
#
_symmetry.space_group_name_H-M   'P 1'
#
loop_
_entity.id
_entity.type
_entity.pdbx_description
1 polymer ?
#
loop_
_entity_poly.entity_id
_entity_poly.type
_entity_poly.pdbx_seq_one_letter_code
_entity_poly.pdbx_strand_id
1 'polypeptide(L)' 'MSDFEINKELDITGEVCPFTFVKSKLVLETMEKGEVLRVIVDYEPSAVSVPKSMRDEGQEVLATNKIGDNKWEIIVRKAR' A
#
# COMPACT_ATOMS: atom_id res chain seq x y z
N MET A 1 -3.01 15.04 -13.15
CA MET A 1 -3.31 14.18 -12.00
C MET A 1 -2.69 12.85 -12.34
N SER A 2 -1.86 12.27 -11.49
CA SER A 2 -1.03 11.14 -11.90
C SER A 2 -1.90 9.95 -12.29
N ASP A 3 -1.93 9.65 -13.60
CA ASP A 3 -2.76 8.62 -14.24
C ASP A 3 -2.15 7.23 -13.99
N PHE A 4 -2.48 6.61 -12.87
CA PHE A 4 -2.23 5.19 -12.65
C PHE A 4 -3.56 4.49 -12.38
N GLU A 5 -3.83 3.45 -13.17
CA GLU A 5 -4.98 2.57 -12.96
C GLU A 5 -4.72 1.70 -11.72
N ILE A 6 -5.65 1.73 -10.76
CA ILE A 6 -5.57 0.86 -9.58
C ILE A 6 -6.07 -0.51 -9.98
N ASN A 7 -5.17 -1.49 -10.08
CA ASN A 7 -5.51 -2.87 -10.43
C ASN A 7 -6.14 -3.62 -9.25
N LYS A 8 -5.64 -3.37 -8.04
CA LYS A 8 -6.19 -3.96 -6.81
C LYS A 8 -6.28 -2.94 -5.71
N GLU A 9 -7.28 -3.10 -4.85
CA GLU A 9 -7.44 -2.34 -3.62
C GLU A 9 -7.44 -3.31 -2.43
N LEU A 10 -6.77 -2.91 -1.36
CA LEU A 10 -6.66 -3.66 -0.12
C LEU A 10 -6.94 -2.71 1.04
N ASP A 11 -8.14 -2.84 1.61
CA ASP A 11 -8.50 -2.16 2.86
C ASP A 11 -8.10 -3.04 4.05
N ILE A 12 -7.20 -2.51 4.88
CA ILE A 12 -6.72 -3.17 6.11
C ILE A 12 -6.98 -2.29 7.33
N THR A 13 -7.97 -1.41 7.24
CA THR A 13 -8.43 -0.60 8.37
C THR A 13 -8.95 -1.50 9.50
N GLY A 14 -8.57 -1.21 10.73
CA GLY A 14 -8.91 -1.99 11.92
C GLY A 14 -7.96 -3.15 12.22
N GLU A 15 -6.97 -3.44 11.36
CA GLU A 15 -5.96 -4.45 11.67
C GLU A 15 -4.72 -3.84 12.31
N VAL A 16 -4.36 -4.42 13.46
CA VAL A 16 -3.20 -4.01 14.24
C VAL A 16 -1.96 -4.76 13.75
N CYS A 17 -0.83 -4.06 13.71
CA CYS A 17 0.49 -4.58 13.32
C CYS A 17 0.78 -5.95 14.00
N PRO A 18 1.38 -6.94 13.30
CA PRO A 18 2.14 -6.85 12.04
C PRO A 18 1.40 -7.28 10.77
N PHE A 19 0.11 -7.60 10.84
CA PHE A 19 -0.60 -8.23 9.72
C PHE A 19 -0.82 -7.31 8.51
N THR A 20 -0.82 -6.00 8.71
CA THR A 20 -1.02 -5.00 7.65
C THR A 20 0.04 -5.12 6.55
N PHE A 21 1.32 -5.17 6.91
CA PHE A 21 2.40 -5.32 5.92
C PHE A 21 2.36 -6.69 5.23
N VAL A 22 2.14 -7.77 6.00
CA VAL A 22 2.11 -9.14 5.46
C VAL A 22 1.00 -9.30 4.43
N LYS A 23 -0.20 -8.78 4.71
CA LYS A 23 -1.33 -8.81 3.77
C LYS A 23 -1.04 -8.01 2.50
N SER A 24 -0.52 -6.79 2.62
CA SER A 24 -0.13 -6.00 1.45
C SER A 24 0.92 -6.71 0.60
N LYS A 25 1.91 -7.35 1.23
CA LYS A 25 2.93 -8.13 0.54
C LYS A 25 2.34 -9.34 -0.19
N LEU A 26 1.49 -10.12 0.48
CA LEU A 26 0.83 -11.28 -0.14
C LEU A 26 0.03 -10.88 -1.38
N VAL A 27 -0.72 -9.78 -1.30
CA VAL A 27 -1.47 -9.28 -2.46
C VAL A 27 -0.52 -8.87 -3.58
N LEU A 28 0.54 -8.12 -3.29
CA LEU A 28 1.57 -7.77 -4.29
C LEU A 28 2.24 -9.01 -4.89
N GLU A 29 2.50 -10.07 -4.11
CA GLU A 29 3.07 -11.31 -4.64
C GLU A 29 2.16 -11.97 -5.67
N THR A 30 0.83 -11.88 -5.51
CA THR A 30 -0.15 -12.37 -6.48
C THR A 30 -0.38 -11.44 -7.70
N MET A 31 0.19 -10.25 -7.70
CA MET A 31 0.02 -9.27 -8.78
C MET A 31 1.09 -9.42 -9.86
N GLU A 32 0.84 -8.89 -11.04
CA GLU A 32 1.81 -8.82 -12.12
C GLU A 32 2.68 -7.57 -12.02
N LYS A 33 3.91 -7.66 -12.53
CA LYS A 33 4.82 -6.52 -12.56
C LYS A 33 4.22 -5.39 -13.41
N GLY A 34 4.17 -4.19 -12.84
CA GLY A 34 3.53 -3.02 -13.43
C GLY A 34 2.15 -2.72 -12.86
N GLU A 35 1.50 -3.68 -12.20
CA GLU A 35 0.20 -3.46 -11.57
C GLU A 35 0.31 -2.58 -10.32
N VAL A 36 -0.75 -1.84 -10.03
CA VAL A 36 -0.84 -0.90 -8.91
C VAL A 36 -1.81 -1.39 -7.85
N LEU A 37 -1.32 -1.49 -6.62
CA LEU A 37 -2.07 -1.79 -5.42
C LEU A 37 -2.34 -0.50 -4.63
N ARG A 38 -3.61 -0.25 -4.31
CA ARG A 38 -4.02 0.76 -3.33
C ARG A 38 -4.23 0.09 -1.98
N VAL A 39 -3.49 0.52 -0.97
CA VAL A 39 -3.58 0.01 0.41
C VAL A 39 -4.19 1.09 1.29
N ILE A 40 -5.28 0.78 1.98
CA ILE A 40 -5.93 1.69 2.92
C ILE A 40 -5.62 1.23 4.34
N VAL A 41 -5.06 2.14 5.15
CA VAL A 41 -4.72 1.90 6.56
C VAL A 41 -5.33 2.98 7.44
N ASP A 42 -5.67 2.64 8.68
CA ASP A 42 -6.23 3.58 9.67
C ASP A 42 -5.24 3.99 10.77
N TYR A 43 -3.97 3.63 10.60
CA TYR A 43 -2.94 3.87 11.59
C TYR A 43 -1.79 4.70 11.01
N GLU A 44 -1.52 5.86 11.60
CA GLU A 44 -0.50 6.80 11.13
C GLU A 44 0.91 6.15 11.06
N PRO A 45 1.38 5.37 12.06
CA PRO A 45 2.65 4.66 11.92
C PRO A 45 2.69 3.65 10.78
N SER A 46 1.55 3.03 10.42
CA SER A 46 1.45 2.15 9.24
C SER A 46 1.60 2.96 7.95
N ALA A 47 1.02 4.16 7.89
CA ALA A 47 1.18 5.07 6.75
C ALA A 47 2.63 5.50 6.50
N VAL A 48 3.50 5.44 7.51
CA VAL A 48 4.95 5.74 7.37
C VAL A 48 5.77 4.48 7.12
N SER A 49 5.51 3.41 7.89
CA SER A 49 6.29 2.18 7.83
C SER A 49 6.00 1.34 6.58
N VAL A 50 4.75 1.23 6.14
CA VAL A 50 4.36 0.41 4.98
C VAL A 50 5.05 0.93 3.70
N PRO A 51 4.99 2.23 3.35
CA PRO A 51 5.71 2.72 2.17
C PRO A 51 7.22 2.48 2.25
N LYS A 52 7.82 2.57 3.45
CA LYS A 52 9.24 2.30 3.64
C LYS A 52 9.56 0.84 3.36
N SER A 53 8.85 -0.09 4.00
CA SER A 53 9.04 -1.53 3.78
C SER A 53 8.78 -1.94 2.33
N MET A 54 7.83 -1.32 1.64
CA MET A 54 7.59 -1.57 0.22
C MET A 54 8.78 -1.16 -0.65
N ARG A 55 9.38 0.01 -0.39
CA ARG A 55 10.62 0.42 -1.08
C ARG A 55 11.78 -0.51 -0.77
N ASP A 56 11.93 -0.92 0.48
CA ASP A 56 12.98 -1.84 0.92
C ASP A 56 12.86 -3.22 0.25
N GLU A 57 11.64 -3.67 -0.05
CA GLU A 57 11.35 -4.89 -0.83
C GLU A 57 11.57 -4.73 -2.35
N GLY A 58 11.89 -3.51 -2.80
CA GLY A 58 12.12 -3.17 -4.21
C GLY A 58 10.85 -2.85 -4.99
N GLN A 59 9.76 -2.48 -4.30
CA GLN A 59 8.52 -2.01 -4.92
C GLN A 59 8.53 -0.49 -5.10
N GLU A 60 7.72 0.02 -6.01
CA GLU A 60 7.65 1.45 -6.32
C GLU A 60 6.45 2.09 -5.61
N VAL A 61 6.68 2.95 -4.63
CA VAL A 61 5.60 3.72 -3.99
C VAL A 61 5.30 4.94 -4.82
N LEU A 62 4.11 4.99 -5.43
CA LEU A 62 3.66 6.06 -6.30
C LEU A 62 3.12 7.26 -5.51
N ALA A 63 2.33 7.01 -4.46
CA ALA A 63 1.72 8.06 -3.65
C ALA A 63 1.36 7.59 -2.25
N THR A 64 1.21 8.54 -1.34
CA THR A 64 0.64 8.30 -0.01
C THR A 64 -0.20 9.51 0.36
N ASN A 65 -1.52 9.36 0.39
CA ASN A 65 -2.44 10.45 0.65
C ASN A 65 -3.24 10.18 1.92
N LYS A 66 -3.55 11.25 2.66
CA LYS A 66 -4.48 11.18 3.78
C LYS A 66 -5.90 11.36 3.23
N ILE A 67 -6.76 10.36 3.41
CA ILE A 67 -8.13 10.33 2.85
C ILE A 67 -9.24 10.56 3.91
N GLY A 68 -8.89 10.63 5.18
CA GLY A 68 -9.82 10.91 6.29
C GLY A 68 -9.09 11.21 7.59
N ASP A 69 -9.83 11.40 8.69
CA ASP A 69 -9.25 11.83 9.98
C ASP A 69 -8.13 10.92 10.47
N ASN A 70 -8.36 9.60 10.38
CA ASN A 70 -7.41 8.55 10.68
C ASN A 70 -7.37 7.52 9.55
N LYS A 71 -7.38 7.94 8.28
CA LYS A 71 -7.25 7.01 7.15
C LYS A 71 -6.24 7.53 6.13
N TRP A 72 -5.38 6.64 5.68
CA TRP A 72 -4.36 6.89 4.67
C TRP A 72 -4.50 5.87 3.55
N GLU A 73 -4.35 6.34 2.33
CA GLU A 73 -4.15 5.48 1.17
C GLU A 73 -2.67 5.51 0.78
N ILE A 74 -2.14 4.33 0.45
CA ILE A 74 -0.80 4.13 -0.06
C ILE A 74 -0.94 3.48 -1.42
N ILE A 75 -0.41 4.12 -2.45
CA ILE A 75 -0.43 3.61 -3.81
C ILE A 75 0.95 3.05 -4.11
N VAL A 76 1.02 1.74 -4.37
CA VAL A 76 2.26 1.00 -4.61
C VAL A 76 2.13 0.29 -5.95
N ARG A 77 3.11 0.47 -6.83
CA ARG A 77 3.26 -0.30 -8.06
C ARG A 77 4.23 -1.45 -7.82
N LYS A 78 3.84 -2.64 -8.31
CA LYS A 78 4.72 -3.78 -8.34
C LYS A 78 5.85 -3.55 -9.34
N ALA A 79 7.07 -3.34 -8.85
CA ALA A 79 8.24 -3.08 -9.69
C ALA A 79 9.12 -4.33 -9.90
N ARG A 80 8.97 -5.33 -9.03
CA ARG A 80 9.71 -6.59 -9.03
C ARG A 80 8.79 -7.78 -9.25
#